data_AF-A0A377TV11-F1
#
_entry.id   AF-A0A377TV11-F1
#
_cell.length_a   1.000
_cell.length_b   1.000
_cell.length_c   1.000
_cell.angle_alpha   90.00
_cell.angle_beta   90.00
_cell.angle_gamma   90.00
#
_symmetry.space_group_name_H-M   'P 1'
#
loop_
_entity.id
_entity.type
_entity.pdbx_description
1 polymer ?
#
loop_
_entity_poly.entity_id
_entity_poly.type
_entity_poly.pdbx_seq_one_letter_code
_entity_poly.pdbx_strand_id
1 'polypeptide(L)' 'MEAFSERLLREHQPAWQAMQQHPFVTDIEQDRLPTVVFNRYLVFEGNFVATAIAIFALGSAKRRVFNSSAG' A
#
# COMPACT_ATOMS: atom_id res chain seq x y z
N MET A 1 -13.04 -11.56 21.12
CA MET A 1 -13.58 -10.75 20.00
C MET A 1 -12.39 -10.30 19.20
N GLU A 2 -12.33 -10.63 17.92
CA GLU A 2 -11.22 -10.25 17.05
C GLU A 2 -11.33 -8.77 16.64
N ALA A 3 -10.21 -8.05 16.58
CA ALA A 3 -10.19 -6.68 16.07
C ALA A 3 -10.47 -6.65 14.56
N PHE A 4 -11.13 -5.60 14.07
CA PHE A 4 -11.44 -5.47 12.63
C PHE A 4 -10.19 -5.58 11.74
N SER A 5 -9.06 -5.02 12.18
CA SER A 5 -7.78 -5.11 11.47
C SER A 5 -7.24 -6.55 11.39
N GLU A 6 -7.38 -7.34 12.45
CA GLU A 6 -6.94 -8.74 12.48
C GLU A 6 -7.77 -9.58 11.51
N ARG A 7 -9.09 -9.35 11.47
CA ARG A 7 -9.98 -9.98 10.49
C ARG A 7 -9.57 -9.66 9.06
N LEU A 8 -9.32 -8.38 8.77
CA LEU A 8 -8.93 -7.92 7.44
C LEU A 8 -7.60 -8.56 6.98
N LEU A 9 -6.61 -8.65 7.88
CA LEU A 9 -5.34 -9.32 7.59
C LEU A 9 -5.55 -10.81 7.31
N ARG A 10 -6.34 -11.51 8.14
CA ARG A 10 -6.62 -12.93 7.94
C ARG A 10 -7.31 -13.19 6.60
N GLU A 11 -8.31 -12.39 6.24
CA GLU A 11 -9.08 -12.54 5.00
C GLU A 11 -8.21 -12.37 3.74
N HIS A 12 -7.18 -11.54 3.80
CA HIS A 12 -6.29 -11.27 2.68
C HIS A 12 -4.95 -12.01 2.73
N GLN A 13 -4.77 -12.92 3.70
CA GLN A 13 -3.53 -13.67 3.89
C GLN A 13 -3.05 -14.41 2.62
N PRO A 14 -3.92 -15.08 1.82
CA PRO A 14 -3.46 -15.77 0.61
C PRO A 14 -2.90 -14.81 -0.44
N ALA A 15 -3.55 -13.65 -0.64
CA ALA A 15 -3.09 -12.64 -1.59
C ALA A 15 -1.77 -12.01 -1.14
N TRP A 16 -1.64 -11.73 0.16
CA TRP A 16 -0.39 -11.27 0.76
C TRP A 16 0.76 -12.26 0.55
N GLN A 17 0.53 -13.55 0.82
CA GLN A 17 1.55 -14.58 0.62
C GLN A 17 1.97 -14.71 -0.85
N ALA A 18 1.01 -14.68 -1.78
CA ALA A 18 1.29 -14.70 -3.20
C ALA A 18 2.15 -13.50 -3.65
N MET A 19 1.87 -12.31 -3.11
CA MET A 19 2.68 -11.12 -3.37
C MET A 19 4.10 -11.24 -2.80
N GLN A 20 4.24 -11.70 -1.55
CA GLN A 20 5.54 -11.88 -0.89
C GLN A 20 6.43 -12.92 -1.58
N GLN A 21 5.83 -13.93 -2.19
CA GLN A 21 6.54 -14.99 -2.92
C GLN A 21 6.75 -14.67 -4.41
N HIS A 22 6.28 -13.51 -4.88
CA HIS A 22 6.43 -13.13 -6.28
C HIS A 22 7.91 -12.92 -6.64
N PRO A 23 8.39 -13.35 -7.82
CA PRO A 23 9.80 -13.24 -8.22
C PRO A 23 10.40 -11.85 -8.07
N PHE A 24 9.62 -10.81 -8.36
CA PHE A 24 10.04 -9.42 -8.15
C PHE A 24 10.48 -9.15 -6.69
N VAL A 25 9.73 -9.64 -5.70
CA VAL A 25 10.02 -9.43 -4.28
C VAL A 25 11.19 -10.30 -3.83
N THR A 26 11.18 -11.58 -4.18
CA THR A 26 12.22 -12.52 -3.76
C THR A 26 13.57 -12.23 -4.44
N ASP A 27 13.57 -11.75 -5.68
CA ASP A 27 14.81 -11.36 -6.37
C ASP A 27 15.37 -10.02 -5.85
N ILE A 28 14.55 -9.14 -5.27
CA ILE A 28 15.05 -7.98 -4.51
C ILE A 28 15.73 -8.45 -3.22
N GLU A 29 15.04 -9.31 -2.44
CA GLU A 29 15.57 -9.84 -1.18
C GLU A 29 16.93 -10.54 -1.38
N GLN A 30 17.07 -11.24 -2.50
CA GLN A 30 18.25 -12.05 -2.81
C GLN A 30 19.29 -11.30 -3.66
N ASP A 31 19.11 -10.00 -3.89
CA ASP A 31 19.99 -9.14 -4.70
C ASP A 31 20.27 -9.67 -6.12
N ARG A 32 19.23 -10.22 -6.77
CA ARG A 32 19.30 -10.75 -8.14
C ARG A 32 18.40 -10.03 -9.12
N LEU A 33 17.61 -9.07 -8.67
CA LEU A 33 16.70 -8.34 -9.55
C LEU A 33 17.51 -7.50 -10.56
N PRO A 34 17.30 -7.66 -11.88
CA PRO A 34 17.97 -6.83 -12.86
C PRO A 34 17.62 -5.34 -12.66
N THR A 35 18.64 -4.47 -12.68
CA THR A 35 18.47 -3.03 -12.46
C THR A 35 17.42 -2.40 -13.39
N VAL A 36 17.33 -2.85 -14.65
CA VAL A 36 16.32 -2.36 -15.61
C VAL A 36 14.88 -2.64 -15.16
N VAL A 37 14.65 -3.77 -14.48
CA VAL A 37 13.33 -4.14 -13.95
C VAL A 37 12.99 -3.24 -12.76
N PHE A 38 13.96 -3.01 -11.86
CA PHE A 38 13.77 -2.11 -10.72
C PHE A 38 13.51 -0.66 -11.17
N ASN A 39 14.29 -0.15 -12.13
CA ASN A 39 14.08 1.19 -12.68
C ASN A 39 12.69 1.36 -13.31
N ARG A 40 12.20 0.32 -14.00
CA ARG A 40 10.84 0.33 -14.54
C ARG A 40 9.78 0.35 -13.45
N TYR A 41 9.99 -0.40 -12.36
CA TYR A 41 9.13 -0.34 -11.19
C TYR A 41 9.07 1.07 -10.58
N LEU A 42 10.21 1.76 -10.44
CA LEU A 42 10.25 3.12 -9.88
C LEU A 42 9.41 4.15 -10.66
N VAL A 43 9.29 4.00 -11.99
CA VAL A 43 8.41 4.85 -12.79
C VAL A 43 6.94 4.67 -12.40
N PHE A 44 6.52 3.43 -12.14
CA PHE A 44 5.16 3.15 -11.65
C PHE A 44 4.97 3.60 -10.21
N GLU A 45 5.99 3.42 -9.37
CA GLU A 45 5.95 3.83 -7.96
C GLU A 45 5.74 5.33 -7.80
N GLY A 46 6.37 6.16 -8.65
CA GLY A 46 6.14 7.62 -8.64
C GLY A 46 4.67 8.00 -8.83
N ASN A 47 3.97 7.35 -9.77
CA ASN A 47 2.54 7.59 -10.01
C ASN A 47 1.66 7.06 -8.86
N PHE A 48 2.05 5.93 -8.27
CA PHE A 48 1.36 5.37 -7.11
C PHE A 48 1.44 6.32 -5.90
N VAL A 49 2.62 6.83 -5.57
CA VAL A 49 2.84 7.77 -4.46
C VAL A 49 2.01 9.04 -4.63
N ALA A 50 1.97 9.61 -5.84
CA ALA A 50 1.14 10.79 -6.12
C ALA A 50 -0.35 10.53 -5.83
N THR A 51 -0.85 9.35 -6.21
CA THR A 51 -2.23 8.93 -5.94
C THR A 51 -2.47 8.73 -4.45
N ALA A 52 -1.55 8.08 -3.74
CA ALA A 52 -1.64 7.86 -2.30
C ALA A 52 -1.74 9.19 -1.53
N ILE A 53 -0.93 10.19 -1.89
CA ILE A 53 -0.98 11.54 -1.31
C ILE A 53 -2.38 12.15 -1.47
N ALA A 54 -2.99 12.03 -2.65
CA ALA A 54 -4.33 12.56 -2.90
C ALA A 54 -5.41 11.88 -2.03
N ILE A 55 -5.34 10.56 -1.86
CA ILE A 55 -6.25 9.79 -1.01
C ILE A 55 -6.11 10.23 0.46
N PHE A 56 -4.87 10.38 0.97
CA PHE A 56 -4.63 10.85 2.34
C PHE A 56 -5.09 12.30 2.57
N ALA A 57 -4.89 13.17 1.59
CA ALA A 57 -5.37 14.56 1.64
C ALA A 57 -6.90 14.60 1.74
N LEU A 58 -7.60 13.79 0.92
CA LEU A 58 -9.06 13.67 0.97
C LEU A 58 -9.57 13.13 2.31
N GLY A 59 -8.92 12.08 2.83
CA GLY A 59 -9.25 11.52 4.15
C GLY A 59 -9.10 12.56 5.27
N SER A 60 -8.02 13.34 5.23
CA SER A 60 -7.76 14.43 6.18
C SER A 60 -8.80 15.55 6.08
N ALA A 61 -9.21 15.92 4.86
CA ALA A 61 -10.23 16.94 4.64
C ALA A 61 -11.61 16.49 5.16
N LYS A 62 -12.00 15.22 4.89
CA LYS A 62 -13.27 14.67 5.36
C LYS A 62 -13.36 14.59 6.89
N ARG A 63 -12.23 14.33 7.56
CA ARG A 63 -12.13 14.36 9.03
C ARG A 63 -12.43 15.75 9.61
N ARG A 64 -12.09 16.83 8.88
CA ARG A 64 -12.25 18.22 9.33
C ARG A 64 -13.72 18.67 9.38
N VAL A 65 -14.58 18.10 8.54
CA VAL A 65 -16.02 18.41 8.50
C VAL A 65 -16.75 17.95 9.78
N PHE A 66 -16.28 16.88 10.44
CA PHE A 66 -16.94 16.34 11.63
C PHE A 66 -16.71 17.14 12.93
N ASN A 67 -15.68 18.00 12.97
CA ASN A 67 -15.38 18.87 14.12
C ASN A 67 -15.94 20.29 13.98
N SER A 68 -16.54 20.64 12.83
CA SER A 68 -17.10 21.99 12.58
C SER A 68 -18.61 22.09 12.84
N SER A 69 -19.27 20.98 13.22
CA SER A 69 -20.70 20.91 13.53
C SER A 69 -20.98 20.71 15.03
N ALA A 70 -19.98 20.94 15.88
CA ALA A 70 -20.07 20.88 17.34
C ALA A 70 -19.66 22.23 17.98
N GLY A 71 -20.18 23.32 17.43
CA GLY A 71 -20.05 24.69 17.95
C GLY A 71 -21.38 25.41 17.91
#